data_AF-A0A1J3JH79-F1
#
_entry.id   AF-A0A1J3JH79-F1
#
_cell.length_a   1.000
_cell.length_b   1.000
_cell.length_c   1.000
_cell.angle_alpha   90.00
_cell.angle_beta   90.00
_cell.angle_gamma   90.00
#
_symmetry.space_group_name_H-M   'P 1'
#
loop_
_entity.id
_entity.type
_entity.pdbx_description
1 polymer ?
#
loop_
_entity_poly.entity_id
_entity_poly.type
_entity_poly.pdbx_seq_one_letter_code
_entity_poly.pdbx_strand_id
1 'polypeptide(L)'
;DISGQCSRDWKDDSKLVEEITKRIYMLLFSTPPPSNGCCITSLFYINVIDEVFRTLVEKMKDIKGSKVENHKLCASVYYRNVDEKDWVVIAQRVSDQLKQYPLLRLTHGRKVLEVRPALVIGC
;
A
#
# COMPACT_ATOMS: atom_id res chain seq x y z
N ASP A 1 10.41 -27.95 18.21
CA ASP A 1 10.88 -26.76 17.48
C ASP A 1 10.70 -26.93 15.98
N ILE A 2 9.84 -26.11 15.36
CA ILE A 2 9.79 -25.97 13.90
C ILE A 2 9.70 -24.47 13.60
N SER A 3 10.82 -23.79 13.84
CA SER A 3 11.08 -22.46 13.30
C SER A 3 11.63 -22.62 11.88
N GLY A 4 10.77 -22.56 10.88
CA GLY A 4 11.19 -22.55 9.47
C GLY A 4 9.98 -22.72 8.55
N GLN A 5 9.70 -21.86 7.57
CA GLN A 5 10.34 -20.66 7.08
C GLN A 5 9.25 -19.58 6.95
N CYS A 6 9.48 -18.39 7.50
CA CYS A 6 8.77 -17.21 6.98
C CYS A 6 9.28 -17.00 5.55
N SER A 7 8.39 -17.23 4.58
CA SER A 7 8.63 -17.20 3.13
C SER A 7 9.65 -16.12 2.76
N ARG A 8 10.74 -16.50 2.10
CA ARG A 8 11.77 -15.57 1.61
C ARG A 8 11.36 -14.89 0.30
N ASP A 9 10.23 -15.29 -0.30
CA ASP A 9 9.80 -14.80 -1.63
C ASP A 9 9.25 -13.36 -1.65
N TRP A 10 8.64 -12.87 -0.56
CA TRP A 10 7.99 -11.54 -0.59
C TRP A 10 8.96 -10.39 -0.88
N LYS A 11 10.23 -10.58 -0.56
CA LYS A 11 11.29 -9.58 -0.70
C LYS A 11 11.71 -9.41 -2.15
N ASP A 12 11.64 -10.48 -2.92
CA ASP A 12 12.01 -10.51 -4.33
C ASP A 12 10.82 -10.16 -5.23
N ASP A 13 9.60 -10.57 -4.85
CA ASP A 13 8.36 -10.09 -5.49
C ASP A 13 8.22 -8.57 -5.38
N SER A 14 8.55 -8.00 -4.22
CA SER A 14 8.48 -6.55 -4.01
C SER A 14 9.48 -5.78 -4.88
N LYS A 15 10.67 -6.33 -5.17
CA LYS A 15 11.64 -5.72 -6.09
C LYS A 15 11.19 -5.78 -7.53
N LEU A 16 10.63 -6.93 -7.94
CA LEU A 16 10.09 -7.10 -9.30
C LEU A 16 8.91 -6.14 -9.54
N VAL A 17 8.01 -6.01 -8.56
CA VAL A 17 6.90 -5.05 -8.59
C VAL A 17 7.41 -3.61 -8.63
N GLU A 18 8.47 -3.28 -7.87
CA GLU A 18 9.09 -1.96 -7.89
C GLU A 18 9.75 -1.63 -9.25
N GLU A 19 10.44 -2.60 -9.87
CA GLU A 19 11.05 -2.48 -11.20
C GLU A 19 10.00 -2.31 -12.31
N ILE A 20 8.92 -3.10 -12.26
CA ILE A 20 7.78 -3.01 -13.18
C ILE A 20 7.08 -1.66 -13.01
N THR A 21 6.88 -1.21 -11.77
CA THR A 21 6.26 0.10 -11.47
C THR A 21 7.13 1.25 -12.00
N LYS A 22 8.45 1.19 -11.82
CA LYS A 22 9.38 2.17 -12.41
C LYS A 22 9.28 2.20 -13.93
N ARG A 23 9.18 1.05 -14.59
CA ARG A 23 9.04 0.97 -16.07
C ARG A 23 7.71 1.54 -16.55
N ILE A 24 6.60 1.21 -15.87
CA ILE A 24 5.27 1.74 -16.19
C ILE A 24 5.25 3.26 -15.98
N TYR A 25 5.88 3.76 -14.92
CA TYR A 25 6.05 5.19 -14.67
C TYR A 25 6.80 5.89 -15.82
N MET A 26 7.94 5.35 -16.26
CA MET A 26 8.70 5.94 -17.37
C MET A 26 7.96 5.93 -18.72
N LEU A 27 7.02 4.98 -18.91
CA LEU A 27 6.20 4.88 -20.12
C LEU A 27 4.96 5.77 -20.10
N LEU A 28 4.36 6.01 -18.93
CA LEU A 28 3.14 6.82 -18.79
C LEU A 28 3.42 8.32 -18.63
N PHE A 29 4.63 8.72 -18.18
CA PHE A 29 4.97 10.10 -17.84
C PHE A 29 6.09 10.70 -18.71
N SER A 30 6.07 10.49 -20.04
CA SER A 30 7.06 11.08 -20.98
C SER A 30 6.95 12.61 -21.16
N THR A 31 6.16 13.31 -20.34
CA THR A 31 6.12 14.77 -20.30
C THR A 31 6.68 15.26 -18.97
N PRO A 32 7.71 16.12 -18.95
CA PRO A 32 8.22 16.68 -17.70
C PRO A 32 7.09 17.43 -16.98
N PRO A 33 7.00 17.34 -15.64
CA PRO A 33 6.01 18.09 -14.89
C PRO A 33 6.20 19.58 -15.20
N PRO A 34 5.12 20.34 -15.43
CA PRO A 34 5.24 21.75 -15.77
C PRO A 34 6.02 22.47 -14.67
N SER A 35 7.07 23.17 -15.09
CA SER A 35 8.05 23.86 -14.28
C SER A 35 7.48 25.13 -13.62
N ASN A 36 6.37 25.00 -12.88
CA ASN A 36 5.80 26.06 -12.05
C ASN A 36 5.44 25.41 -10.71
N GLY A 37 6.21 25.75 -9.68
CA GLY A 37 6.14 25.08 -8.37
C GLY A 37 4.80 25.17 -7.64
N CYS A 38 4.62 24.17 -6.76
CA CYS A 38 3.83 24.22 -5.53
C CYS A 38 2.29 24.32 -5.65
N CYS A 39 1.59 23.17 -5.65
CA CYS A 39 0.39 22.89 -4.83
C CYS A 39 -0.32 21.53 -5.09
N ILE A 40 0.12 20.70 -6.04
CA ILE A 40 -0.62 19.47 -6.40
C ILE A 40 -0.34 18.24 -5.51
N THR A 41 0.39 18.39 -4.39
CA THR A 41 1.11 17.26 -3.74
C THR A 41 0.52 16.70 -2.45
N SER A 42 -0.50 17.31 -1.82
CA SER A 42 -1.09 16.78 -0.56
C SER A 42 -2.57 16.44 -0.69
N LEU A 43 -3.38 17.34 -1.29
CA LEU A 43 -4.83 17.13 -1.41
C LEU A 43 -5.18 15.94 -2.33
N PHE A 44 -4.38 15.75 -3.38
CA PHE A 44 -4.49 14.59 -4.26
C PHE A 44 -4.35 13.27 -3.48
N TYR A 45 -3.32 13.14 -2.65
CA TYR A 45 -3.12 11.93 -1.85
C TYR A 45 -4.15 11.77 -0.75
N ILE A 46 -4.67 12.86 -0.16
CA ILE A 46 -5.76 12.77 0.82
C ILE A 46 -6.98 12.09 0.21
N ASN A 47 -7.40 12.50 -0.99
CA ASN A 47 -8.56 11.92 -1.66
C ASN A 47 -8.33 10.46 -2.05
N VAL A 48 -7.16 10.16 -2.64
CA VAL A 48 -6.81 8.79 -3.04
C VAL A 48 -6.70 7.86 -1.82
N ILE A 49 -6.10 8.32 -0.73
CA ILE A 49 -6.00 7.56 0.52
C ILE A 49 -7.38 7.36 1.16
N ASP A 50 -8.25 8.37 1.12
CA ASP A 50 -9.62 8.24 1.65
C ASP A 50 -10.44 7.20 0.86
N GLU A 51 -10.29 7.18 -0.47
CA GLU A 51 -10.90 6.17 -1.33
C GLU A 51 -10.40 4.75 -1.03
N VAL A 52 -9.08 4.58 -0.92
CA VAL A 52 -8.46 3.31 -0.55
C VAL A 52 -8.88 2.90 0.85
N PHE A 53 -8.91 3.82 1.81
CA PHE A 53 -9.36 3.58 3.17
C PHE A 53 -10.80 3.03 3.19
N ARG A 54 -11.74 3.70 2.52
CA ARG A 54 -13.14 3.24 2.45
C ARG A 54 -13.25 1.85 1.85
N THR A 55 -12.51 1.60 0.77
CA THR A 55 -12.51 0.28 0.11
C THR A 55 -11.93 -0.80 1.02
N LEU A 56 -10.84 -0.51 1.74
CA LEU A 56 -10.24 -1.44 2.69
C LEU A 56 -11.16 -1.69 3.89
N VAL A 57 -11.89 -0.68 4.39
CA VAL A 57 -12.90 -0.88 5.44
C VAL A 57 -13.93 -1.91 4.97
N GLU A 58 -14.52 -1.72 3.79
CA GLU A 58 -15.51 -2.67 3.23
C GLU A 58 -14.92 -4.06 3.04
N LYS A 59 -13.71 -4.16 2.46
CA LYS A 59 -13.01 -5.43 2.22
C LYS A 59 -12.55 -6.15 3.48
N MET A 60 -12.60 -5.53 4.66
CA MET A 60 -12.12 -6.16 5.90
C MET A 60 -13.24 -6.48 6.89
N LYS A 61 -14.50 -6.13 6.56
CA LYS A 61 -15.68 -6.31 7.44
C LYS A 61 -15.92 -7.76 7.86
N ASP A 62 -15.62 -8.72 7.00
CA ASP A 62 -15.78 -10.16 7.26
C ASP A 62 -14.65 -10.75 8.12
N ILE A 63 -13.55 -10.02 8.31
CA ILE A 63 -12.40 -10.50 9.08
C ILE A 63 -12.47 -9.95 10.51
N LYS A 64 -12.89 -10.81 11.45
CA LYS A 64 -13.02 -10.46 12.86
C LYS A 64 -11.68 -10.06 13.48
N GLY A 65 -11.67 -8.94 14.19
CA GLY A 65 -10.48 -8.41 14.87
C GLY A 65 -9.57 -7.57 13.99
N SER A 66 -9.88 -7.42 12.69
CA SER A 66 -9.21 -6.46 11.82
C SER A 66 -9.67 -5.04 12.14
N LYS A 67 -8.77 -4.06 12.02
CA LYS A 67 -9.09 -2.65 12.21
C LYS A 67 -8.41 -1.83 11.12
N VAL A 68 -9.15 -0.96 10.47
CA VAL A 68 -8.60 -0.02 9.48
C VAL A 68 -8.67 1.39 10.07
N GLU A 69 -7.56 2.13 10.05
CA GLU A 69 -7.47 3.52 10.52
C GLU A 69 -6.97 4.44 9.40
N ASN A 70 -7.41 5.70 9.43
CA ASN A 70 -6.98 6.76 8.50
C ASN A 70 -6.19 7.84 9.26
N HIS A 71 -4.96 8.10 8.82
CA HIS A 71 -4.06 9.13 9.35
C HIS A 71 -3.87 10.29 8.36
N LYS A 72 -4.93 10.68 7.64
CA LYS A 72 -5.00 11.72 6.59
C LYS A 72 -4.23 11.39 5.32
N LEU A 73 -2.95 11.06 5.45
CA LEU A 73 -2.06 10.73 4.33
C LEU A 73 -1.72 9.23 4.28
N CYS A 74 -2.09 8.45 5.28
CA CYS A 74 -1.82 7.02 5.32
C CYS A 74 -3.07 6.28 5.78
N ALA A 75 -3.29 5.09 5.24
CA ALA A 75 -4.29 4.16 5.76
C ALA A 75 -3.57 2.96 6.37
N SER A 76 -4.00 2.52 7.54
CA SER A 76 -3.35 1.44 8.30
C SER A 76 -4.34 0.31 8.57
N VAL A 77 -3.98 -0.92 8.19
CA VAL A 77 -4.74 -2.14 8.48
C VAL A 77 -4.02 -2.91 9.59
N TYR A 78 -4.62 -2.93 10.78
CA TYR A 78 -4.13 -3.67 11.94
C TYR A 78 -4.76 -5.06 11.96
N TYR A 79 -3.91 -6.06 12.15
CA TYR A 79 -4.31 -7.47 12.23
C TYR A 79 -3.78 -8.14 13.50
N ARG A 80 -3.54 -7.34 14.55
CA ARG A 80 -3.03 -7.83 15.84
C ARG A 80 -3.94 -8.87 16.50
N ASN A 81 -5.25 -8.68 16.36
CA ASN A 81 -6.30 -9.48 17.00
C ASN A 81 -7.01 -10.41 16.01
N VAL A 82 -6.41 -10.64 14.84
CA VAL A 82 -6.94 -11.50 13.77
C VAL A 82 -6.34 -12.89 13.90
N ASP A 83 -7.14 -13.92 13.61
CA ASP A 83 -6.70 -15.31 13.53
C ASP A 83 -5.57 -15.47 12.48
N GLU A 84 -4.53 -16.24 12.79
CA GLU A 84 -3.33 -16.34 11.95
C GLU A 84 -3.63 -16.85 10.54
N LYS A 85 -4.68 -17.68 10.39
CA LYS A 85 -5.12 -18.18 9.08
C LYS A 85 -5.58 -17.07 8.13
N ASP A 86 -6.07 -15.95 8.68
CA ASP A 86 -6.63 -14.84 7.91
C ASP A 86 -5.58 -13.77 7.60
N TRP A 87 -4.36 -13.86 8.16
CA TRP A 87 -3.28 -12.89 7.91
C TRP A 87 -2.88 -12.82 6.43
N VAL A 88 -2.81 -13.98 5.78
CA VAL A 88 -2.50 -14.07 4.34
C VAL A 88 -3.60 -13.42 3.51
N VAL A 89 -4.86 -13.62 3.89
CA VAL A 89 -6.02 -13.03 3.21
C VAL A 89 -6.00 -11.50 3.32
N ILE A 90 -5.69 -10.95 4.50
CA ILE A 90 -5.53 -9.50 4.68
C ILE A 90 -4.43 -8.97 3.77
N ALA A 91 -3.24 -9.60 3.77
CA ALA A 91 -2.11 -9.17 2.95
C ALA A 91 -2.45 -9.17 1.45
N GLN A 92 -3.13 -10.21 0.98
CA GLN A 92 -3.60 -10.29 -0.41
C GLN A 92 -4.60 -9.18 -0.73
N ARG A 93 -5.63 -8.97 0.09
CA ARG A 93 -6.65 -7.92 -0.14
C ARG A 93 -6.06 -6.52 -0.21
N VAL A 94 -5.08 -6.21 0.66
CA VAL A 94 -4.37 -4.92 0.62
C VAL A 94 -3.51 -4.81 -0.62
N SER A 95 -2.73 -5.86 -0.95
CA SER A 95 -1.88 -5.88 -2.14
C SER A 95 -2.70 -5.71 -3.43
N ASP A 96 -3.81 -6.43 -3.57
CA ASP A 96 -4.71 -6.34 -4.72
C ASP A 96 -5.37 -4.97 -4.86
N GLN A 97 -5.66 -4.31 -3.74
CA GLN A 97 -6.15 -2.93 -3.77
C GLN A 97 -5.07 -1.99 -4.35
N LEU A 98 -3.82 -2.15 -3.93
CA LEU A 98 -2.72 -1.27 -4.34
C LEU A 98 -2.28 -1.43 -5.79
N LYS A 99 -2.57 -2.57 -6.43
CA LYS A 99 -2.31 -2.76 -7.88
C LYS A 99 -2.95 -1.69 -8.75
N GLN A 100 -4.04 -1.08 -8.29
CA GLN A 100 -4.76 -0.01 -8.99
C GLN A 100 -4.19 1.39 -8.73
N TYR A 101 -3.29 1.54 -7.75
CA TYR A 101 -2.74 2.83 -7.31
C TYR A 101 -1.21 2.80 -7.30
N PRO A 102 -0.55 2.96 -8.47
CA PRO A 102 0.91 2.89 -8.57
C PRO A 102 1.64 4.02 -7.82
N LEU A 103 0.92 5.08 -7.41
CA LEU A 103 1.43 6.19 -6.61
C LEU A 103 1.42 5.88 -5.10
N LEU A 104 0.92 4.72 -4.69
CA LEU A 104 0.91 4.26 -3.31
C LEU A 104 1.87 3.09 -3.14
N ARG A 105 2.42 2.97 -1.94
CA ARG A 105 3.29 1.87 -1.52
C ARG A 105 2.75 1.21 -0.26
N LEU A 106 2.98 -0.09 -0.17
CA LEU A 106 2.71 -0.88 1.03
C LEU A 106 3.96 -0.91 1.93
N THR A 107 3.83 -0.46 3.17
CA THR A 107 4.85 -0.65 4.21
C THR A 107 4.34 -1.59 5.30
N HIS A 108 5.26 -2.35 5.89
CA HIS A 108 4.94 -3.38 6.87
C HIS A 108 5.45 -2.95 8.24
N GLY A 109 4.56 -2.88 9.22
CA GLY A 109 4.91 -2.68 10.63
C GLY A 109 4.63 -3.92 11.47
N ARG A 110 4.73 -3.80 12.79
CA ARG A 110 4.47 -4.91 13.72
C ARG A 110 2.97 -5.23 13.79
N LYS A 111 2.55 -6.26 13.05
CA LYS A 111 1.14 -6.66 12.89
C LYS A 111 0.25 -5.54 12.33
N VAL A 112 0.81 -4.75 11.42
CA VAL A 112 0.11 -3.67 10.69
C VAL A 112 0.62 -3.58 9.25
N LEU A 113 -0.29 -3.31 8.31
CA LEU A 113 0.00 -2.96 6.93
C LEU A 113 -0.36 -1.50 6.72
N GLU A 114 0.58 -0.69 6.24
CA GLU A 114 0.37 0.73 6.02
C GLU A 114 0.42 1.05 4.52
N VAL A 115 -0.61 1.71 4.04
CA VAL A 115 -0.66 2.31 2.71
C VAL A 115 -0.17 3.74 2.82
N ARG A 116 0.90 4.05 2.09
CA ARG A 116 1.54 5.38 2.11
C ARG A 116 1.72 5.91 0.70
N PRO A 117 1.78 7.23 0.49
CA PRO A 117 2.27 7.81 -0.75
C PRO A 117 3.67 7.29 -1.08
N ALA A 118 3.88 6.92 -2.33
CA ALA A 118 5.21 6.67 -2.87
C ALA A 118 5.91 8.04 -2.97
N LEU A 119 6.87 8.28 -2.07
CA LEU A 119 7.72 9.47 -2.19
C LEU A 119 8.56 9.33 -3.46
N VAL A 120 8.28 10.15 -4.46
CA VAL A 120 9.17 10.33 -5.61
C VAL A 120 10.35 11.15 -5.10
N ILE A 121 11.44 10.48 -4.69
CA ILE A 121 12.72 11.16 -4.42
C ILE A 121 13.31 11.47 -5.79
N GLY A 122 13.14 12.72 -6.23
CA GLY A 122 13.56 13.19 -7.54
C GLY A 122 12.94 14.54 -7.88
N CYS A 123 13.30 15.57 -7.10
CA CYS A 123 13.40 16.94 -7.58
C CYS A 123 14.88 17.29 -7.62
#